data_AF-A0A2H0B4B9-F1
#
_entry.id   AF-A0A2H0B4B9-F1
#
_cell.length_a   1.000
_cell.length_b   1.000
_cell.length_c   1.000
_cell.angle_alpha   90.00
_cell.angle_beta   90.00
_cell.angle_gamma   90.00
#
_symmetry.space_group_name_H-M   'P 1'
#
loop_
_entity.id
_entity.type
_entity.pdbx_description
1 polymer ?
#
loop_
_entity_poly.entity_id
_entity_poly.type
_entity_poly.pdbx_seq_one_letter_code
_entity_poly.pdbx_strand_id
1 'polypeptide(L)'
;MIPKHLHKYFWDLNPAKLDAAKYPEYVIERLLNLGDLEAVRWTWDTFGRQKITDVVKTGRQITPKTATFFTKLLNLNPKEVFCLKRAFPVKPNAIWPY
;
A
#
# COMPACT_ATOMS: atom_id res chain seq x y z
N MET A 1 -14.77 13.08 2.67
CA MET A 1 -15.54 12.27 1.69
C MET A 1 -14.70 12.05 0.44
N ILE A 2 -14.90 10.94 -0.27
CA ILE A 2 -14.10 10.57 -1.45
C ILE A 2 -14.75 11.08 -2.76
N PRO A 3 -13.97 11.67 -3.69
CA PRO A 3 -14.45 12.07 -5.02
C PRO A 3 -15.11 10.94 -5.82
N LYS A 4 -16.16 11.29 -6.60
CA LYS A 4 -16.94 10.31 -7.38
C LYS A 4 -16.11 9.47 -8.36
N HIS A 5 -15.10 10.06 -9.00
CA HIS A 5 -14.26 9.32 -9.96
C HIS A 5 -13.45 8.19 -9.32
N LEU A 6 -13.24 8.22 -7.99
CA LEU A 6 -12.54 7.18 -7.24
C LEU A 6 -13.46 6.07 -6.72
N HIS A 7 -14.78 6.23 -6.83
CA HIS A 7 -15.76 5.26 -6.30
C HIS A 7 -15.57 3.87 -6.93
N LYS A 8 -15.09 3.82 -8.19
CA LYS A 8 -14.77 2.59 -8.92
C LYS A 8 -13.75 1.69 -8.21
N TYR A 9 -12.91 2.23 -7.31
CA TYR A 9 -11.89 1.47 -6.57
C TYR A 9 -12.39 0.85 -5.26
N PHE A 10 -13.61 1.17 -4.85
CA PHE A 10 -14.20 0.76 -3.57
C PHE A 10 -15.50 -0.04 -3.81
N TRP A 11 -15.44 -1.02 -4.71
CA TRP A 11 -16.60 -1.83 -5.10
C TRP A 11 -17.12 -2.72 -3.96
N ASP A 12 -16.32 -2.94 -2.92
CA ASP A 12 -16.61 -3.78 -1.76
C ASP A 12 -17.40 -3.06 -0.65
N LEU A 13 -17.58 -1.74 -0.75
CA LEU A 13 -18.28 -0.94 0.26
C LEU A 13 -19.07 0.20 -0.38
N ASN A 14 -19.79 0.99 0.43
CA ASN A 14 -20.46 2.19 -0.07
C ASN A 14 -19.49 3.39 -0.05
N PRO A 15 -18.91 3.81 -1.19
CA PRO A 15 -17.90 4.87 -1.24
C PRO A 15 -18.46 6.25 -0.87
N ALA A 16 -19.77 6.46 -0.99
CA ALA A 16 -20.41 7.72 -0.58
C ALA A 16 -20.38 7.92 0.94
N LYS A 17 -20.30 6.84 1.71
CA LYS A 17 -20.20 6.86 3.18
C LYS A 17 -18.76 6.73 3.68
N LEU A 18 -17.79 6.50 2.79
CA LEU A 18 -16.39 6.32 3.18
C LEU A 18 -15.73 7.67 3.52
N ASP A 19 -15.28 7.77 4.76
CA ASP A 19 -14.47 8.90 5.23
C ASP A 19 -12.98 8.57 5.14
N ALA A 20 -12.32 9.21 4.17
CA ALA A 20 -10.90 9.06 3.91
C ALA A 20 -10.02 9.56 5.06
N ALA A 21 -10.48 10.55 5.83
CA ALA A 21 -9.73 11.06 6.98
C ALA A 21 -9.79 10.08 8.16
N LYS A 22 -10.91 9.36 8.32
CA LYS A 22 -11.10 8.35 9.37
C LYS A 22 -10.36 7.04 9.07
N TYR A 23 -10.26 6.65 7.80
CA TYR A 23 -9.61 5.41 7.37
C TYR A 23 -8.51 5.65 6.32
N PRO A 24 -7.48 6.47 6.65
CA PRO A 24 -6.49 6.90 5.68
C PRO A 24 -5.66 5.73 5.14
N GLU A 25 -5.29 4.77 6.01
CA GLU A 25 -4.47 3.62 5.62
C GLU A 25 -5.17 2.74 4.59
N TYR A 26 -6.43 2.38 4.85
CA TYR A 26 -7.22 1.59 3.91
C TYR A 26 -7.36 2.30 2.54
N VAL A 27 -7.65 3.60 2.55
CA VAL A 27 -7.81 4.37 1.31
C VAL A 27 -6.50 4.45 0.54
N ILE A 28 -5.39 4.76 1.21
CA ILE A 28 -4.06 4.82 0.60
C ILE A 28 -3.69 3.45 0.03
N GLU A 29 -3.75 2.38 0.82
CA GLU A 29 -3.43 1.02 0.35
C GLU A 29 -4.25 0.62 -0.88
N ARG A 30 -5.56 0.91 -0.87
CA ARG A 30 -6.46 0.61 -1.99
C ARG A 30 -6.08 1.39 -3.25
N LEU A 31 -5.90 2.71 -3.14
CA LEU A 31 -5.61 3.56 -4.29
C LEU A 31 -4.19 3.37 -4.82
N LEU A 32 -3.20 3.08 -3.98
CA LEU A 32 -1.85 2.75 -4.46
C LEU A 32 -1.82 1.42 -5.22
N ASN A 33 -2.63 0.44 -4.81
CA ASN A 33 -2.65 -0.87 -5.46
C ASN A 33 -3.46 -0.91 -6.76
N LEU A 34 -4.61 -0.25 -6.79
CA LEU A 34 -5.59 -0.37 -7.87
C LEU A 34 -5.79 0.93 -8.67
N GLY A 35 -5.35 2.06 -8.13
CA GLY A 35 -5.59 3.39 -8.68
C GLY A 35 -4.86 3.66 -10.00
N ASP A 36 -5.46 4.52 -10.81
CA ASP A 36 -4.80 5.16 -11.95
C ASP A 36 -3.97 6.38 -11.48
N LEU A 37 -3.35 7.08 -12.43
CA LEU A 37 -2.52 8.25 -12.13
C LEU A 37 -3.29 9.36 -11.41
N GLU A 38 -4.57 9.57 -11.75
CA GLU A 38 -5.40 10.57 -11.09
C GLU A 38 -5.70 10.19 -9.64
N ALA A 39 -6.02 8.92 -9.40
CA ALA A 39 -6.23 8.38 -8.05
C ALA A 39 -4.98 8.50 -7.18
N VAL A 40 -3.82 8.16 -7.74
CA VAL A 40 -2.52 8.31 -7.08
C VAL A 40 -2.29 9.79 -6.77
N ARG A 41 -2.44 10.69 -7.75
CA ARG A 41 -2.28 12.14 -7.53
C ARG A 41 -3.17 12.66 -6.41
N TRP A 42 -4.46 12.32 -6.43
CA TRP A 42 -5.39 12.70 -5.37
C TRP A 42 -4.95 12.19 -3.99
N THR A 43 -4.42 10.97 -3.93
CA THR A 43 -3.89 10.39 -2.68
C THR A 43 -2.73 11.23 -2.14
N TRP A 44 -1.80 11.65 -3.01
CA TRP A 44 -0.69 12.55 -2.65
C TRP A 44 -1.17 13.89 -2.13
N ASP A 45 -2.09 14.53 -2.84
CA ASP A 45 -2.62 15.84 -2.48
C ASP A 45 -3.43 15.80 -1.18
N THR A 46 -4.10 14.67 -0.88
CA THR A 46 -4.97 14.52 0.28
C THR A 46 -4.24 14.14 1.56
N PHE A 47 -3.28 13.20 1.50
CA PHE A 47 -2.63 12.65 2.69
C PHE A 47 -1.19 13.12 2.88
N GLY A 48 -0.59 13.66 1.83
CA GLY A 48 0.80 14.10 1.83
C GLY A 48 1.80 12.95 1.80
N ARG A 49 3.04 13.30 1.46
CA ARG A 49 4.13 12.36 1.24
C ARG A 49 4.46 11.53 2.49
N GLN A 50 4.43 12.13 3.68
CA GLN A 50 4.82 11.44 4.91
C GLN A 50 3.87 10.28 5.24
N LYS A 51 2.56 10.55 5.27
CA LYS A 51 1.57 9.50 5.57
C LYS A 51 1.62 8.37 4.53
N ILE A 52 1.77 8.71 3.25
CA ILE A 52 1.94 7.71 2.18
C ILE A 52 3.22 6.87 2.40
N THR A 53 4.32 7.52 2.78
CA THR A 53 5.57 6.82 3.09
C THR A 53 5.38 5.83 4.23
N ASP A 54 4.69 6.23 5.29
CA ASP A 54 4.40 5.36 6.43
C ASP A 54 3.55 4.16 6.00
N VAL A 55 2.47 4.39 5.22
CA VAL A 55 1.63 3.31 4.69
C VAL A 55 2.40 2.38 3.76
N VAL A 56 3.30 2.88 2.91
CA VAL A 56 4.14 2.02 2.07
C VAL A 56 5.07 1.16 2.91
N LYS A 57 5.60 1.68 4.04
CA LYS A 57 6.48 0.91 4.93
C LYS A 57 5.74 -0.14 5.74
N THR A 58 4.57 0.18 6.29
CA THR A 58 3.87 -0.67 7.27
C THR A 58 2.65 -1.39 6.72
N GLY A 59 2.20 -1.02 5.52
CA GLY A 59 0.97 -1.49 4.92
C GLY A 59 0.99 -3.00 4.69
N ARG A 60 -0.10 -3.65 5.09
CA ARG A 60 -0.26 -5.12 5.01
C ARG A 60 -0.96 -5.55 3.73
N GLN A 61 -1.76 -4.66 3.14
CA GLN A 61 -2.48 -4.96 1.90
C GLN A 61 -1.73 -4.47 0.66
N ILE A 62 -0.59 -3.78 0.81
CA ILE A 62 0.24 -3.37 -0.32
C ILE A 62 0.89 -4.59 -0.96
N THR A 63 0.67 -4.76 -2.26
CA THR A 63 1.29 -5.88 -2.99
C THR A 63 2.80 -5.65 -3.17
N PRO A 64 3.64 -6.71 -3.28
CA PRO A 64 5.07 -6.54 -3.51
C PRO A 64 5.41 -5.72 -4.75
N LYS A 65 4.60 -5.82 -5.82
CA LYS A 65 4.74 -5.02 -7.04
C LYS A 65 4.57 -3.54 -6.75
N THR A 66 3.46 -3.18 -6.11
CA THR A 66 3.13 -1.81 -5.71
C THR A 66 4.20 -1.24 -4.78
N ALA A 67 4.57 -1.99 -3.74
CA ALA A 67 5.62 -1.59 -2.82
C ALA A 67 6.96 -1.37 -3.50
N THR A 68 7.38 -2.25 -4.41
CA THR A 68 8.64 -2.08 -5.15
C THR A 68 8.65 -0.77 -5.94
N PHE A 69 7.55 -0.46 -6.62
CA PHE A 69 7.41 0.80 -7.36
C PHE A 69 7.51 2.01 -6.43
N PHE A 70 6.70 2.07 -5.37
CA PHE A 70 6.66 3.22 -4.48
C PHE A 70 7.90 3.37 -3.60
N THR A 71 8.57 2.26 -3.26
CA THR A 71 9.89 2.29 -2.59
C THR A 71 10.90 3.05 -3.45
N LYS A 72 10.94 2.77 -4.75
CA LYS A 72 11.81 3.49 -5.69
C LYS A 72 11.39 4.96 -5.84
N LEU A 73 10.10 5.21 -6.04
CA LEU A 73 9.58 6.57 -6.22
C LEU A 73 9.86 7.47 -5.00
N LEU A 74 9.74 6.93 -3.80
CA LEU A 74 9.92 7.66 -2.55
C LEU A 74 11.36 7.67 -2.04
N ASN A 75 12.29 7.00 -2.73
CA ASN A 75 13.69 6.79 -2.33
C ASN A 75 13.82 6.14 -0.93
N LEU A 76 13.05 5.07 -0.70
CA LEU A 76 13.07 4.31 0.56
C LEU A 76 14.03 3.12 0.49
N ASN A 77 14.51 2.69 1.65
CA ASN A 77 15.26 1.45 1.76
C ASN A 77 14.30 0.24 1.72
N PRO A 78 14.43 -0.72 0.79
CA PRO A 78 13.54 -1.88 0.70
C PRO A 78 13.45 -2.70 1.99
N LYS A 79 14.49 -2.69 2.83
CA LYS A 79 14.51 -3.39 4.13
C LYS A 79 13.51 -2.80 5.15
N GLU A 80 13.14 -1.54 4.98
CA GLU A 80 12.16 -0.86 5.84
C GLU A 80 10.72 -1.22 5.48
N VAL A 81 10.49 -1.72 4.27
CA VAL A 81 9.16 -1.99 3.73
C VAL A 81 8.71 -3.40 4.09
N PHE A 82 7.62 -3.51 4.85
CA PHE A 82 7.12 -4.76 5.42
C PHE A 82 7.01 -5.89 4.40
N CYS A 83 6.32 -5.66 3.28
CA CYS A 83 6.09 -6.70 2.27
C CYS A 83 7.34 -7.05 1.43
N LEU A 84 8.41 -6.26 1.51
CA LEU A 84 9.69 -6.53 0.83
C LEU A 84 10.73 -7.16 1.77
N LYS A 85 10.41 -7.28 3.06
CA LYS A 85 11.24 -8.05 3.99
C LYS A 85 11.27 -9.51 3.56
N ARG A 86 12.45 -10.13 3.69
CA ARG A 86 12.70 -11.51 3.25
C ARG A 86 11.73 -12.45 3.99
N ALA A 87 10.84 -13.09 3.24
CA ALA A 87 9.75 -13.90 3.81
C ALA A 87 10.20 -15.22 4.42
N PHE A 88 11.40 -15.72 4.07
CA PHE A 88 11.88 -17.02 4.53
C PHE A 88 13.30 -16.93 5.09
N PRO A 89 13.55 -17.49 6.29
CA PRO A 89 14.91 -17.82 6.70
C PRO A 89 15.50 -18.85 5.72
N VAL A 90 16.84 -18.86 5.63
CA VAL A 90 17.59 -19.90 4.90
C VAL A 90 17.04 -21.26 5.31
N LYS A 91 16.81 -22.16 4.34
CA LYS A 91 16.29 -23.52 4.60
C LYS A 91 17.04 -24.11 5.81
N PRO A 92 16.35 -24.51 6.89
CA PRO A 92 17.00 -25.24 7.95
C PRO A 92 17.62 -26.50 7.34
N ASN A 93 18.82 -26.88 7.80
CA ASN A 93 19.45 -28.13 7.40
C ASN A 93 18.44 -29.26 7.59
N ALA A 94 18.34 -30.16 6.60
CA ALA A 94 17.45 -31.30 6.67
C ALA A 94 17.69 -32.05 7.99
N ILE A 95 16.66 -32.10 8.84
CA ILE A 95 16.75 -32.70 10.18
C ILE A 95 16.70 -34.23 10.07
N TRP A 96 16.22 -34.77 8.94
CA TRP A 96 15.97 -36.20 8.76
C TRP A 96 16.93 -36.84 7.75
N PRO A 97 17.67 -37.91 8.13
CA PRO A 97 18.72 -38.53 7.32
C PRO A 97 18.18 -39.72 6.50
N TYR A 98 17.21 -39.50 5.62
CA TYR A 98 16.69 -40.52 4.71
C TYR A 98 16.82 -40.09 3.25
#